data_AF-A0A3P4AN02-F1
#
_entry.id   AF-A0A3P4AN02-F1
#
_cell.length_a   1.000
_cell.length_b   1.000
_cell.length_c   1.000
_cell.angle_alpha   90.00
_cell.angle_beta   90.00
_cell.angle_gamma   90.00
#
_symmetry.space_group_name_H-M   'P 1'
#
loop_
_entity.id
_entity.type
_entity.pdbx_description
1 polymer ?
#
loop_
_entity_poly.entity_id
_entity_poly.type
_entity_poly.pdbx_seq_one_letter_code
_entity_poly.pdbx_strand_id
1 'polypeptide(L)'
;MQERVFHVASPKAKLYSEADQAIRERLKDFPKALRAYEMLVQDPEARSGWNMANYLTMRKLGYNDHGRVHALLTGAASVAILALLSEAGVRLDTVESGAGELEDAYVVVLLSTMLHDLGNQVHRFGHEAFGVVLALPILNRILDKLYPDPEQRTAIRALILHGIYSHDLSPEPLTVEAGITAVADGTDITKGRGRKAFQLGSIDIHSISALAVDEVRILKGEKVPVEIQVTMNNSAGIFQVEETLTKKVLKSPLRPYVTVVAMTDGEGGQDQRIVHRVRLHETEDRFVLD
;
A
#
# COMPACT_ATOMS: atom_id res chain seq x y z
N MET A 1 10.13 -22.75 4.56
CA MET A 1 9.48 -21.64 3.86
C MET A 1 10.60 -20.82 3.25
N GLN A 2 10.73 -20.76 1.91
CA GLN A 2 11.84 -20.06 1.26
C GLN A 2 11.58 -18.55 1.32
N GLU A 3 12.50 -17.80 1.94
CA GLU A 3 12.53 -16.34 1.88
C GLU A 3 12.67 -15.91 0.42
N ARG A 4 11.75 -15.07 -0.07
CA ARG A 4 11.86 -14.43 -1.38
C ARG A 4 12.31 -12.99 -1.18
N VAL A 5 13.54 -12.71 -1.61
CA VAL A 5 14.13 -11.37 -1.70
C VAL A 5 13.64 -10.71 -3.00
N PHE A 6 13.05 -9.53 -2.91
CA PHE A 6 12.58 -8.79 -4.09
C PHE A 6 13.67 -7.82 -4.55
N HIS A 7 14.29 -8.10 -5.71
CA HIS A 7 15.29 -7.19 -6.28
C HIS A 7 14.62 -6.01 -7.02
N VAL A 8 14.73 -4.81 -6.44
CA VAL A 8 14.11 -3.53 -6.85
C VAL A 8 14.76 -2.89 -8.11
N ALA A 9 15.55 -3.63 -8.89
CA ALA A 9 16.01 -3.24 -10.23
C ALA A 9 15.17 -3.89 -11.36
N SER A 10 14.07 -4.53 -10.99
CA SER A 10 13.26 -5.33 -11.91
C SER A 10 12.32 -4.45 -12.77
N PRO A 11 12.13 -4.74 -14.06
CA PRO A 11 11.15 -4.05 -14.91
C PRO A 11 9.75 -4.06 -14.29
N LYS A 12 8.91 -3.04 -14.52
CA LYS A 12 7.53 -2.95 -13.98
C LYS A 12 6.71 -4.24 -14.20
N ALA A 13 6.90 -4.92 -15.33
CA ALA A 13 6.25 -6.19 -15.63
C ALA A 13 6.63 -7.34 -14.68
N LYS A 14 7.87 -7.35 -14.18
CA LYS A 14 8.35 -8.35 -13.22
C LYS A 14 7.79 -8.08 -11.82
N LEU A 15 7.78 -6.83 -11.38
CA LEU A 15 7.13 -6.43 -10.11
C LEU A 15 5.64 -6.78 -10.10
N TYR A 16 4.95 -6.50 -11.21
CA TYR A 16 3.54 -6.90 -11.39
C TYR A 16 3.35 -8.41 -11.21
N SER A 17 4.15 -9.22 -11.91
CA SER A 17 4.01 -10.68 -11.88
C SER A 17 4.33 -11.27 -10.51
N GLU A 18 5.32 -10.71 -9.82
CA GLU A 18 5.73 -11.16 -8.49
C GLU A 18 4.68 -10.84 -7.43
N ALA A 19 4.10 -9.64 -7.47
CA ALA A 19 3.03 -9.24 -6.56
C ALA A 19 1.73 -10.04 -6.81
N ASP A 20 1.33 -10.22 -8.07
CA ASP A 20 0.17 -11.07 -8.43
C ASP A 20 0.35 -12.51 -7.94
N GLN A 21 1.54 -13.10 -8.16
CA GLN A 21 1.84 -14.45 -7.67
C GLN A 21 1.81 -14.51 -6.14
N ALA A 22 2.37 -13.51 -5.46
CA ALA A 22 2.39 -13.47 -4.00
C ALA A 22 0.97 -13.40 -3.39
N ILE A 23 0.08 -12.60 -3.98
CA ILE A 23 -1.33 -12.55 -3.57
C ILE A 23 -1.98 -13.91 -3.79
N ARG A 24 -1.87 -14.49 -5.00
CA ARG A 24 -2.48 -15.78 -5.34
C ARG A 24 -2.02 -16.92 -4.43
N GLU A 25 -0.72 -17.00 -4.16
CA GLU A 25 -0.16 -18.04 -3.29
C GLU A 25 -0.70 -17.92 -1.86
N ARG A 26 -0.80 -16.70 -1.33
CA ARG A 26 -1.35 -16.47 0.03
C ARG A 26 -2.86 -16.72 0.11
N LEU A 27 -3.59 -16.48 -0.98
CA LEU A 27 -5.04 -16.68 -1.04
C LEU A 27 -5.47 -18.08 -1.48
N LYS A 28 -4.53 -19.02 -1.73
CA LYS A 28 -4.86 -20.36 -2.23
C LYS A 28 -5.83 -21.14 -1.33
N ASP A 29 -5.73 -20.91 -0.02
CA ASP A 29 -6.56 -21.56 1.00
C ASP A 29 -7.83 -20.73 1.32
N PHE A 30 -8.03 -19.62 0.61
CA PHE A 30 -9.13 -18.66 0.77
C PHE A 30 -9.84 -18.44 -0.59
N PRO A 31 -10.55 -19.45 -1.13
CA PRO A 31 -11.14 -19.42 -2.47
C PRO A 31 -12.07 -18.23 -2.74
N LYS A 32 -12.82 -17.74 -1.76
CA LYS A 32 -13.67 -16.55 -1.89
C LYS A 32 -12.84 -15.28 -2.06
N ALA A 33 -11.78 -15.12 -1.27
CA ALA A 33 -10.85 -14.01 -1.39
C ALA A 33 -10.07 -14.05 -2.70
N LEU A 34 -9.61 -15.24 -3.12
CA LEU A 34 -8.97 -15.44 -4.42
C LEU A 34 -9.93 -15.07 -5.58
N ARG A 35 -11.20 -15.48 -5.48
CA ARG A 35 -12.21 -15.10 -6.48
C ARG A 35 -12.46 -13.59 -6.50
N ALA A 36 -12.51 -12.93 -5.34
CA ALA A 36 -12.62 -11.47 -5.25
C ALA A 36 -11.45 -10.78 -5.95
N TYR A 37 -10.22 -11.25 -5.69
CA TYR A 37 -9.00 -10.77 -6.35
C TYR A 37 -9.10 -10.88 -7.87
N GLU A 38 -9.45 -12.07 -8.37
CA GLU A 38 -9.52 -12.35 -9.80
C GLU A 38 -10.56 -11.49 -10.52
N MET A 39 -11.72 -11.31 -9.89
CA MET A 39 -12.76 -10.41 -10.40
C MET A 39 -12.26 -8.96 -10.45
N LEU A 40 -11.59 -8.49 -9.40
CA LEU A 40 -11.07 -7.12 -9.33
C LEU A 40 -10.01 -6.85 -10.40
N VAL A 41 -8.99 -7.71 -10.53
CA VAL A 41 -7.88 -7.47 -11.47
C VAL A 41 -8.30 -7.55 -12.94
N GLN A 42 -9.45 -8.18 -13.22
CA GLN A 42 -10.06 -8.26 -14.54
C GLN A 42 -11.11 -7.15 -14.78
N ASP A 43 -11.56 -6.45 -13.73
CA ASP A 43 -12.60 -5.43 -13.85
C ASP A 43 -12.09 -4.22 -14.68
N PRO A 44 -12.79 -3.86 -15.78
CA PRO A 44 -12.34 -2.81 -16.68
C PRO A 44 -12.40 -1.41 -16.05
N GLU A 45 -13.31 -1.18 -15.10
CA GLU A 45 -13.44 0.10 -14.39
C GLU A 45 -12.30 0.27 -13.39
N ALA A 46 -11.98 -0.78 -12.61
CA ALA A 46 -10.81 -0.78 -11.73
C ALA A 46 -9.50 -0.53 -12.51
N ARG A 47 -9.30 -1.24 -13.62
CA ARG A 47 -8.13 -1.08 -14.49
C ARG A 47 -8.00 0.33 -15.05
N SER A 48 -9.10 0.90 -15.52
CA SER A 48 -9.11 2.27 -16.07
C SER A 48 -8.90 3.31 -14.97
N GLY A 49 -9.51 3.10 -13.80
CA GLY A 49 -9.35 3.94 -12.62
C GLY A 49 -7.91 4.02 -12.15
N TRP A 50 -7.22 2.87 -12.00
CA TRP A 50 -5.79 2.86 -11.68
C TRP A 50 -4.93 3.57 -12.73
N ASN A 51 -5.24 3.40 -14.02
CA ASN A 51 -4.50 4.10 -15.08
C ASN A 51 -4.67 5.62 -14.99
N MET A 52 -5.90 6.09 -14.72
CA MET A 52 -6.21 7.51 -14.63
C MET A 52 -5.69 8.15 -13.34
N ALA A 53 -5.77 7.44 -12.21
CA ALA A 53 -5.12 7.83 -10.96
C ALA A 53 -3.61 8.03 -11.15
N ASN A 54 -2.94 7.09 -11.82
CA ASN A 54 -1.52 7.19 -12.11
C ASN A 54 -1.18 8.32 -13.08
N TYR A 55 -2.05 8.56 -14.07
CA TYR A 55 -1.85 9.66 -15.01
C TYR A 55 -1.89 11.02 -14.30
N LEU A 56 -2.90 11.27 -13.46
CA LEU A 56 -2.99 12.55 -12.74
C LEU A 56 -1.84 12.72 -11.75
N THR A 57 -1.58 11.73 -10.89
CA THR A 57 -0.51 11.80 -9.89
C THR A 57 0.87 11.94 -10.52
N MET A 58 1.25 11.05 -11.44
CA MET A 58 2.60 11.09 -12.02
C MET A 58 2.78 12.18 -13.08
N ARG A 59 1.82 12.33 -14.00
CA ARG A 59 2.02 13.20 -15.19
C ARG A 59 1.58 14.64 -14.93
N LYS A 60 0.65 14.88 -14.01
CA LYS A 60 0.18 16.24 -13.71
C LYS A 60 0.76 16.80 -12.43
N LEU A 61 0.92 15.97 -11.39
CA LEU A 61 1.42 16.42 -10.09
C LEU A 61 2.90 16.10 -9.85
N GLY A 62 3.52 15.25 -10.68
CA GLY A 62 4.92 14.84 -10.50
C GLY A 62 5.12 13.90 -9.30
N TYR A 63 4.04 13.31 -8.78
CA TYR A 63 4.09 12.37 -7.66
C TYR A 63 4.49 10.97 -8.12
N ASN A 64 4.67 10.09 -7.14
CA ASN A 64 5.03 8.69 -7.36
C ASN A 64 3.87 7.87 -7.97
N ASP A 65 4.11 6.60 -8.29
CA ASP A 65 3.10 5.72 -8.87
C ASP A 65 1.93 5.50 -7.89
N HIS A 66 0.72 5.78 -8.35
CA HIS A 66 -0.56 5.47 -7.69
C HIS A 66 -1.44 4.64 -8.67
N GLY A 67 -0.76 3.79 -9.46
CA GLY A 67 -1.38 2.98 -10.50
C GLY A 67 -1.54 1.53 -10.10
N ARG A 68 -1.72 0.68 -11.12
CA ARG A 68 -1.96 -0.74 -10.92
C ARG A 68 -0.79 -1.47 -10.23
N VAL A 69 0.44 -0.99 -10.43
CA VAL A 69 1.62 -1.59 -9.79
C VAL A 69 1.56 -1.32 -8.28
N HIS A 70 1.33 -0.08 -7.89
CA HIS A 70 1.13 0.30 -6.49
C HIS A 70 0.00 -0.52 -5.85
N ALA A 71 -1.18 -0.59 -6.47
CA ALA A 71 -2.32 -1.36 -5.96
C ALA A 71 -1.98 -2.86 -5.72
N LEU A 72 -1.15 -3.47 -6.56
CA LEU A 72 -0.73 -4.86 -6.37
C LEU A 72 0.32 -5.04 -5.28
N LEU A 73 1.29 -4.13 -5.19
CA LEU A 73 2.31 -4.17 -4.13
C LEU A 73 1.67 -4.01 -2.76
N THR A 74 0.79 -3.02 -2.61
CA THR A 74 0.06 -2.80 -1.36
C THR A 74 -0.94 -3.92 -1.08
N GLY A 75 -1.62 -4.47 -2.10
CA GLY A 75 -2.44 -5.67 -1.95
C GLY A 75 -1.66 -6.90 -1.47
N ALA A 76 -0.43 -7.12 -1.98
CA ALA A 76 0.43 -8.20 -1.52
C ALA A 76 0.89 -7.99 -0.07
N ALA A 77 1.23 -6.74 0.28
CA ALA A 77 1.60 -6.36 1.64
C ALA A 77 0.43 -6.54 2.62
N SER A 78 -0.78 -6.15 2.24
CA SER A 78 -1.95 -6.21 3.11
C SER A 78 -2.36 -7.65 3.44
N VAL A 79 -2.34 -8.54 2.45
CA VAL A 79 -2.55 -9.99 2.66
C VAL A 79 -1.43 -10.59 3.52
N ALA A 80 -0.19 -10.11 3.39
CA ALA A 80 0.93 -10.57 4.23
C ALA A 80 0.77 -10.16 5.69
N ILE A 81 0.40 -8.91 5.94
CA ILE A 81 0.16 -8.36 7.28
C ILE A 81 -1.02 -9.11 7.91
N LEU A 82 -2.14 -9.26 7.20
CA LEU A 82 -3.32 -9.97 7.69
C LEU A 82 -2.99 -11.42 8.09
N ALA A 83 -2.19 -12.13 7.28
CA ALA A 83 -1.76 -13.49 7.59
C ALA A 83 -1.04 -13.56 8.94
N LEU A 84 -0.01 -12.71 9.15
CA LEU A 84 0.76 -12.68 10.39
C LEU A 84 -0.09 -12.30 11.61
N LEU A 85 -1.02 -11.35 11.47
CA LEU A 85 -1.94 -10.98 12.53
C LEU A 85 -2.90 -12.12 12.89
N SER A 86 -3.45 -12.80 11.88
CA SER A 86 -4.36 -13.93 12.07
C SER A 86 -3.67 -15.14 12.71
N GLU A 87 -2.43 -15.44 12.31
CA GLU A 87 -1.60 -16.50 12.92
C GLU A 87 -1.29 -16.21 14.40
N ALA A 88 -1.19 -14.93 14.77
CA ALA A 88 -0.99 -14.49 16.15
C ALA A 88 -2.30 -14.40 16.96
N GLY A 89 -3.45 -14.74 16.37
CA GLY A 89 -4.75 -14.69 17.04
C GLY A 89 -5.27 -13.27 17.30
N VAL A 90 -4.82 -12.28 16.52
CA VAL A 90 -5.35 -10.91 16.62
C VAL A 90 -6.84 -10.93 16.25
N ARG A 91 -7.65 -10.26 17.07
CA ARG A 91 -9.09 -10.15 16.83
C ARG A 91 -9.35 -9.19 15.68
N LEU A 92 -9.97 -9.69 14.62
CA LEU A 92 -10.31 -8.95 13.40
C LEU A 92 -11.74 -8.42 13.50
N ASP A 93 -12.00 -7.17 13.10
CA ASP A 93 -13.32 -6.57 13.22
C ASP A 93 -14.36 -7.27 12.32
N THR A 94 -13.95 -7.85 11.20
CA THR A 94 -14.84 -8.65 10.34
C THR A 94 -15.46 -9.82 11.11
N VAL A 95 -14.66 -10.46 11.97
CA VAL A 95 -15.12 -11.58 12.82
C VAL A 95 -15.84 -11.07 14.06
N GLU A 96 -15.28 -10.06 14.74
CA GLU A 96 -15.85 -9.52 15.98
C GLU A 96 -17.24 -8.89 15.78
N SER A 97 -17.47 -8.23 14.64
CA SER A 97 -18.77 -7.66 14.30
C SER A 97 -19.79 -8.70 13.82
N GLY A 98 -19.38 -9.95 13.58
CA GLY A 98 -20.21 -10.98 12.96
C GLY A 98 -20.46 -10.76 11.46
N ALA A 99 -19.73 -9.86 10.81
CA ALA A 99 -19.85 -9.59 9.37
C ALA A 99 -19.35 -10.76 8.50
N GLY A 100 -18.45 -11.58 9.02
CA GLY A 100 -17.98 -12.77 8.31
C GLY A 100 -16.87 -13.50 9.07
N GLU A 101 -16.24 -14.44 8.38
CA GLU A 101 -15.16 -15.24 8.92
C GLU A 101 -13.78 -14.71 8.48
N LEU A 102 -12.70 -15.38 8.86
CA LEU A 102 -11.33 -15.01 8.47
C LEU A 102 -11.17 -14.80 6.94
N GLU A 103 -11.77 -15.68 6.14
CA GLU A 103 -11.75 -15.55 4.67
C GLU A 103 -12.36 -14.22 4.19
N ASP A 104 -13.40 -13.74 4.89
CA ASP A 104 -14.06 -12.48 4.57
C ASP A 104 -13.20 -11.28 4.97
N ALA A 105 -12.39 -11.39 6.03
CA ALA A 105 -11.41 -10.37 6.38
C ALA A 105 -10.35 -10.19 5.27
N TYR A 106 -9.95 -11.28 4.60
CA TYR A 106 -9.08 -11.19 3.41
C TYR A 106 -9.77 -10.46 2.25
N VAL A 107 -11.07 -10.69 2.02
CA VAL A 107 -11.84 -9.93 1.03
C VAL A 107 -11.86 -8.43 1.39
N VAL A 108 -12.12 -8.11 2.66
CA VAL A 108 -12.16 -6.72 3.15
C VAL A 108 -10.83 -6.00 2.93
N VAL A 109 -9.73 -6.58 3.43
CA VAL A 109 -8.39 -5.98 3.37
C VAL A 109 -7.91 -5.86 1.93
N LEU A 110 -8.10 -6.91 1.12
CA LEU A 110 -7.65 -6.91 -0.27
C LEU A 110 -8.40 -5.87 -1.11
N LEU A 111 -9.73 -5.87 -1.07
CA LEU A 111 -10.52 -4.94 -1.89
C LEU A 111 -10.36 -3.49 -1.41
N SER A 112 -10.29 -3.24 -0.10
CA SER A 112 -10.04 -1.89 0.40
C SER A 112 -8.66 -1.39 -0.01
N THR A 113 -7.62 -2.20 0.17
CA THR A 113 -6.25 -1.82 -0.19
C THR A 113 -6.09 -1.61 -1.70
N MET A 114 -6.62 -2.49 -2.54
CA MET A 114 -6.40 -2.36 -3.99
C MET A 114 -7.23 -1.23 -4.63
N LEU A 115 -8.26 -0.71 -3.94
CA LEU A 115 -9.13 0.36 -4.43
C LEU A 115 -8.91 1.72 -3.74
N HIS A 116 -8.09 1.78 -2.68
CA HIS A 116 -7.99 2.97 -1.82
C HIS A 116 -7.66 4.26 -2.59
N ASP A 117 -6.82 4.14 -3.61
CA ASP A 117 -6.25 5.25 -4.37
C ASP A 117 -7.08 5.68 -5.58
N LEU A 118 -8.22 5.03 -5.85
CA LEU A 118 -9.02 5.31 -7.05
C LEU A 118 -9.47 6.77 -7.14
N GLY A 119 -9.65 7.47 -6.02
CA GLY A 119 -10.06 8.87 -6.03
C GLY A 119 -9.04 9.82 -6.64
N ASN A 120 -7.76 9.42 -6.74
CA ASN A 120 -6.74 10.19 -7.45
C ASN A 120 -7.07 10.36 -8.94
N GLN A 121 -7.99 9.55 -9.51
CA GLN A 121 -8.48 9.76 -10.88
C GLN A 121 -9.36 11.01 -11.03
N VAL A 122 -9.84 11.57 -9.91
CA VAL A 122 -10.58 12.84 -9.87
C VAL A 122 -9.63 13.95 -9.47
N HIS A 123 -9.00 13.84 -8.29
CA HIS A 123 -8.04 14.80 -7.78
C HIS A 123 -7.30 14.21 -6.56
N ARG A 124 -6.11 14.73 -6.22
CA ARG A 124 -5.39 14.33 -5.01
C ARG A 124 -6.12 14.78 -3.73
N PHE A 125 -6.56 16.03 -3.72
CA PHE A 125 -7.35 16.58 -2.62
C PHE A 125 -8.69 15.85 -2.51
N GLY A 126 -8.95 15.24 -1.34
CA GLY A 126 -10.17 14.48 -1.08
C GLY A 126 -10.24 13.13 -1.80
N HIS A 127 -9.12 12.61 -2.28
CA HIS A 127 -9.06 11.32 -2.99
C HIS A 127 -9.64 10.16 -2.18
N GLU A 128 -9.62 10.22 -0.86
CA GLU A 128 -10.19 9.24 0.05
C GLU A 128 -11.73 9.18 -0.12
N ALA A 129 -12.38 10.34 -0.11
CA ALA A 129 -13.83 10.46 -0.26
C ALA A 129 -14.28 10.11 -1.70
N PHE A 130 -13.54 10.58 -2.71
CA PHE A 130 -13.81 10.18 -4.09
C PHE A 130 -13.56 8.69 -4.32
N GLY A 131 -12.57 8.10 -3.65
CA GLY A 131 -12.26 6.67 -3.68
C GLY A 131 -13.46 5.84 -3.25
N VAL A 132 -14.14 6.22 -2.17
CA VAL A 132 -15.39 5.56 -1.71
C VAL A 132 -16.46 5.55 -2.82
N VAL A 133 -16.69 6.70 -3.45
CA VAL A 133 -17.72 6.85 -4.50
C VAL A 133 -17.39 5.99 -5.72
N LEU A 134 -16.13 5.99 -6.14
CA LEU A 134 -15.66 5.29 -7.34
C LEU A 134 -15.51 3.78 -7.12
N ALA A 135 -15.18 3.35 -5.90
CA ALA A 135 -15.08 1.94 -5.56
C ALA A 135 -16.45 1.27 -5.48
N LEU A 136 -17.49 1.97 -5.01
CA LEU A 136 -18.82 1.41 -4.79
C LEU A 136 -19.40 0.60 -5.96
N PRO A 137 -19.43 1.08 -7.23
CA PRO A 137 -19.94 0.29 -8.36
C PRO A 137 -19.11 -0.97 -8.64
N ILE A 138 -17.78 -0.91 -8.46
CA ILE A 138 -16.88 -2.07 -8.60
C ILE A 138 -17.18 -3.08 -7.50
N LEU A 139 -17.29 -2.62 -6.25
CA LEU A 139 -17.61 -3.45 -5.09
C LEU A 139 -18.96 -4.13 -5.24
N ASN A 140 -19.99 -3.44 -5.73
CA ASN A 140 -21.30 -4.06 -5.97
C ASN A 140 -21.19 -5.24 -6.94
N ARG A 141 -20.51 -5.08 -8.09
CA ARG A 141 -20.31 -6.17 -9.06
C ARG A 141 -19.56 -7.37 -8.50
N ILE A 142 -18.62 -7.14 -7.59
CA ILE A 142 -17.85 -8.21 -6.95
C ILE A 142 -18.67 -8.88 -5.86
N LEU A 143 -19.13 -8.11 -4.89
CA LEU A 143 -19.78 -8.62 -3.69
C LEU A 143 -21.14 -9.26 -3.98
N ASP A 144 -21.89 -8.80 -4.99
CA ASP A 144 -23.15 -9.43 -5.40
C ASP A 144 -22.96 -10.89 -5.85
N LYS A 145 -21.78 -11.25 -6.38
CA LYS A 145 -21.47 -12.63 -6.80
C LYS A 145 -20.90 -13.50 -5.68
N LEU A 146 -20.39 -12.89 -4.61
CA LEU A 146 -19.73 -13.59 -3.51
C LEU A 146 -20.65 -13.78 -2.30
N TYR A 147 -21.54 -12.82 -2.06
CA TYR A 147 -22.40 -12.77 -0.88
C TYR A 147 -23.87 -12.68 -1.30
N PRO A 148 -24.60 -13.81 -1.32
CA PRO A 148 -26.02 -13.81 -1.68
C PRO A 148 -26.88 -13.09 -0.64
N ASP A 149 -26.52 -13.21 0.64
CA ASP A 149 -27.19 -12.52 1.75
C ASP A 149 -26.91 -11.00 1.72
N PRO A 150 -27.96 -10.15 1.58
CA PRO A 150 -27.80 -8.69 1.58
C PRO A 150 -27.24 -8.12 2.88
N GLU A 151 -27.50 -8.73 4.03
CA GLU A 151 -27.02 -8.24 5.33
C GLU A 151 -25.50 -8.42 5.42
N GLN A 152 -25.00 -9.64 5.21
CA GLN A 152 -23.57 -9.92 5.16
C GLN A 152 -22.86 -9.06 4.10
N ARG A 153 -23.43 -8.99 2.88
CA ARG A 153 -22.88 -8.19 1.79
C ARG A 153 -22.73 -6.71 2.17
N THR A 154 -23.71 -6.16 2.89
CA THR A 154 -23.70 -4.76 3.31
C THR A 154 -22.65 -4.52 4.39
N ALA A 155 -22.51 -5.44 5.34
CA ALA A 155 -21.50 -5.36 6.40
C ALA A 155 -20.06 -5.41 5.83
N ILE A 156 -19.77 -6.38 4.96
CA ILE A 156 -18.46 -6.51 4.29
C ILE A 156 -18.14 -5.24 3.47
N ARG A 157 -19.12 -4.72 2.72
CA ARG A 157 -18.95 -3.48 1.97
C ARG A 157 -18.64 -2.29 2.88
N ALA A 158 -19.30 -2.17 4.03
CA ALA A 158 -19.06 -1.08 4.97
C ALA A 158 -17.61 -1.09 5.48
N LEU A 159 -17.08 -2.27 5.84
CA LEU A 159 -15.69 -2.43 6.27
C LEU A 159 -14.69 -2.07 5.16
N ILE A 160 -14.98 -2.47 3.91
CA ILE A 160 -14.15 -2.12 2.75
C ILE A 160 -14.10 -0.60 2.53
N LEU A 161 -15.27 0.05 2.50
CA LEU A 161 -15.37 1.49 2.26
C LEU A 161 -14.73 2.29 3.39
N HIS A 162 -14.82 1.82 4.63
CA HIS A 162 -14.13 2.39 5.78
C HIS A 162 -12.61 2.34 5.59
N GLY A 163 -12.06 1.19 5.17
CA GLY A 163 -10.64 1.06 4.84
C GLY A 163 -10.20 2.02 3.73
N ILE A 164 -10.99 2.17 2.66
CA ILE A 164 -10.71 3.12 1.57
C ILE A 164 -10.70 4.57 2.09
N TYR A 165 -11.69 4.96 2.89
CA TYR A 165 -11.83 6.34 3.34
C TYR A 165 -10.76 6.76 4.36
N SER A 166 -10.29 5.83 5.20
CA SER A 166 -9.39 6.14 6.32
C SER A 166 -7.90 5.85 6.05
N HIS A 167 -7.56 5.33 4.86
CA HIS A 167 -6.20 4.85 4.56
C HIS A 167 -5.10 5.93 4.68
N ASP A 168 -5.43 7.21 4.42
CA ASP A 168 -4.49 8.34 4.53
C ASP A 168 -4.63 9.12 5.86
N LEU A 169 -5.25 8.49 6.87
CA LEU A 169 -5.38 9.00 8.25
C LEU A 169 -6.25 10.27 8.39
N SER A 170 -7.13 10.52 7.43
CA SER A 170 -8.09 11.63 7.46
C SER A 170 -9.49 11.16 7.01
N PRO A 171 -10.25 10.45 7.87
CA PRO A 171 -10.01 10.24 9.31
C PRO A 171 -9.08 9.05 9.62
N GLU A 172 -8.68 8.91 10.88
CA GLU A 172 -7.90 7.75 11.35
C GLU A 172 -8.70 6.44 11.22
N PRO A 173 -8.06 5.31 10.86
CA PRO A 173 -8.70 4.01 10.81
C PRO A 173 -9.27 3.59 12.17
N LEU A 174 -10.48 3.05 12.16
CA LEU A 174 -11.14 2.53 13.38
C LEU A 174 -11.05 1.01 13.54
N THR A 175 -10.88 0.27 12.44
CA THR A 175 -10.83 -1.20 12.45
C THR A 175 -9.42 -1.69 12.17
N VAL A 176 -9.11 -2.91 12.62
CA VAL A 176 -7.84 -3.59 12.33
C VAL A 176 -7.64 -3.67 10.81
N GLU A 177 -8.65 -4.07 10.03
CA GLU A 177 -8.57 -4.19 8.58
C GLU A 177 -8.29 -2.85 7.89
N ALA A 178 -8.91 -1.75 8.34
CA ALA A 178 -8.62 -0.43 7.83
C ALA A 178 -7.19 0.02 8.20
N GLY A 179 -6.72 -0.35 9.40
CA GLY A 179 -5.33 -0.17 9.80
C GLY A 179 -4.35 -0.95 8.93
N ILE A 180 -4.69 -2.18 8.54
CA ILE A 180 -3.89 -3.00 7.59
C ILE A 180 -3.81 -2.28 6.25
N THR A 181 -4.93 -1.77 5.72
CA THR A 181 -4.93 -1.01 4.47
C THR A 181 -4.03 0.22 4.54
N ALA A 182 -4.11 1.00 5.63
CA ALA A 182 -3.24 2.16 5.83
C ALA A 182 -1.76 1.74 5.90
N VAL A 183 -1.40 0.79 6.76
CA VAL A 183 0.00 0.38 6.94
C VAL A 183 0.56 -0.26 5.66
N ALA A 184 -0.23 -1.08 4.95
CA ALA A 184 0.17 -1.69 3.69
C ALA A 184 0.48 -0.64 2.61
N ASP A 185 -0.35 0.40 2.47
CA ASP A 185 -0.03 1.56 1.63
C ASP A 185 1.30 2.22 2.06
N GLY A 186 1.48 2.38 3.37
CA GLY A 186 2.72 2.91 3.95
C GLY A 186 3.99 2.10 3.67
N THR A 187 3.88 0.83 3.25
CA THR A 187 5.05 -0.02 2.95
C THR A 187 5.65 0.20 1.56
N ASP A 188 4.90 0.79 0.62
CA ASP A 188 5.40 1.04 -0.75
C ASP A 188 6.22 2.33 -0.82
N ILE A 189 7.36 2.36 -0.10
CA ILE A 189 8.27 3.52 0.03
C ILE A 189 9.63 3.31 -0.65
N THR A 190 9.80 2.22 -1.39
CA THR A 190 11.10 1.87 -2.00
C THR A 190 11.50 2.82 -3.13
N LYS A 191 12.80 2.87 -3.46
CA LYS A 191 13.36 3.68 -4.56
C LYS A 191 12.74 3.48 -5.94
N GLY A 192 12.02 2.36 -6.17
CA GLY A 192 11.24 2.17 -7.40
C GLY A 192 10.16 3.24 -7.59
N ARG A 193 9.63 3.76 -6.47
CA ARG A 193 8.57 4.77 -6.39
C ARG A 193 9.06 6.16 -6.83
N GLY A 194 10.22 6.59 -6.31
CA GLY A 194 10.78 7.95 -6.51
C GLY A 194 11.58 8.17 -7.79
N ARG A 195 12.13 7.09 -8.40
CA ARG A 195 13.05 7.22 -9.55
C ARG A 195 12.48 8.00 -10.72
N LYS A 196 11.21 7.79 -11.07
CA LYS A 196 10.61 8.42 -12.25
C LYS A 196 10.27 9.89 -12.00
N ALA A 197 9.80 10.24 -10.80
CA ALA A 197 9.57 11.62 -10.40
C ALA A 197 10.90 12.42 -10.39
N PHE A 198 11.96 11.82 -9.84
CA PHE A 198 13.30 12.39 -9.85
C PHE A 198 13.84 12.59 -11.27
N GLN A 199 13.69 11.60 -12.15
CA GLN A 199 14.10 11.69 -13.57
C GLN A 199 13.32 12.76 -14.36
N LEU A 200 12.09 13.07 -13.94
CA LEU A 200 11.29 14.16 -14.52
C LEU A 200 11.66 15.54 -13.93
N GLY A 201 12.70 15.60 -13.10
CA GLY A 201 13.26 16.84 -12.55
C GLY A 201 12.59 17.32 -11.26
N SER A 202 11.74 16.49 -10.62
CA SER A 202 11.24 16.81 -9.28
C SER A 202 12.33 16.49 -8.26
N ILE A 203 12.94 17.52 -7.67
CA ILE A 203 13.97 17.37 -6.64
C ILE A 203 13.48 18.05 -5.38
N ASP A 204 13.13 17.23 -4.42
CA ASP A 204 12.61 17.60 -3.11
C ASP A 204 13.00 16.53 -2.08
N ILE A 205 12.64 16.76 -0.82
CA ILE A 205 12.94 15.79 0.24
C ILE A 205 12.26 14.44 0.00
N HIS A 206 11.08 14.42 -0.62
CA HIS A 206 10.32 13.19 -0.87
C HIS A 206 10.98 12.30 -1.92
N SER A 207 11.41 12.87 -3.04
CA SER A 207 12.11 12.17 -4.11
C SER A 207 13.49 11.67 -3.66
N ILE A 208 14.25 12.47 -2.91
CA ILE A 208 15.57 12.09 -2.39
C ILE A 208 15.44 10.95 -1.36
N SER A 209 14.56 11.11 -0.36
CA SER A 209 14.37 10.10 0.68
C SER A 209 13.79 8.79 0.12
N ALA A 210 12.94 8.83 -0.91
CA ALA A 210 12.49 7.62 -1.60
C ALA A 210 13.63 6.88 -2.28
N LEU A 211 14.57 7.58 -2.92
CA LEU A 211 15.77 6.97 -3.55
C LEU A 211 16.69 6.28 -2.53
N ALA A 212 16.60 6.68 -1.26
CA ALA A 212 17.40 6.15 -0.17
C ALA A 212 16.92 4.80 0.37
N VAL A 213 15.70 4.36 0.03
CA VAL A 213 15.12 3.10 0.53
C VAL A 213 15.32 1.98 -0.49
N ASP A 214 16.05 0.95 -0.11
CA ASP A 214 16.39 -0.18 -0.98
C ASP A 214 15.36 -1.29 -0.95
N GLU A 215 14.91 -1.67 0.24
CA GLU A 215 14.02 -2.82 0.45
C GLU A 215 13.10 -2.57 1.66
N VAL A 216 11.87 -3.08 1.56
CA VAL A 216 10.94 -3.21 2.69
C VAL A 216 10.54 -4.68 2.80
N ARG A 217 10.68 -5.27 3.98
CA ARG A 217 10.30 -6.66 4.27
C ARG A 217 9.26 -6.70 5.37
N ILE A 218 8.23 -7.54 5.18
CA ILE A 218 7.18 -7.78 6.16
C ILE A 218 7.39 -9.19 6.71
N LEU A 219 7.77 -9.27 7.97
CA LEU A 219 8.22 -10.49 8.64
C LEU A 219 7.38 -10.75 9.89
N LYS A 220 7.42 -12.00 10.37
CA LYS A 220 6.93 -12.33 11.70
C LYS A 220 7.85 -11.69 12.74
N GLY A 221 7.29 -10.85 13.61
CA GLY A 221 8.06 -10.19 14.66
C GLY A 221 8.31 -11.09 15.87
N GLU A 222 9.35 -10.77 16.65
CA GLU A 222 9.67 -11.49 17.88
C GLU A 222 8.81 -11.05 19.07
N LYS A 223 8.57 -9.74 19.20
CA LYS A 223 7.86 -9.12 20.34
C LYS A 223 6.39 -8.81 20.05
N VAL A 224 6.11 -8.46 18.80
CA VAL A 224 4.77 -8.17 18.29
C VAL A 224 4.57 -8.97 16.99
N PRO A 225 3.32 -9.27 16.58
CA PRO A 225 3.04 -10.16 15.45
C PRO A 225 3.77 -9.82 14.15
N VAL A 226 3.90 -8.53 13.82
CA VAL A 226 4.46 -8.06 12.54
C VAL A 226 5.68 -7.18 12.78
N GLU A 227 6.77 -7.49 12.11
CA GLU A 227 7.94 -6.63 11.99
C GLU A 227 8.09 -6.17 10.54
N ILE A 228 8.14 -4.86 10.33
CA ILE A 228 8.42 -4.25 9.03
C ILE A 228 9.85 -3.73 9.05
N GLN A 229 10.74 -4.42 8.33
CA GLN A 229 12.13 -4.02 8.18
C GLN A 229 12.30 -3.14 6.94
N VAL A 230 13.02 -2.03 7.10
CA VAL A 230 13.37 -1.10 6.02
C VAL A 230 14.89 -1.02 5.90
N THR A 231 15.43 -1.45 4.77
CA THR A 231 16.85 -1.35 4.45
C THR A 231 17.09 -0.12 3.58
N MET A 232 18.02 0.74 4.00
CA MET A 232 18.32 2.01 3.37
C MET A 232 19.78 2.08 2.90
N ASN A 233 19.99 2.66 1.72
CA ASN A 233 21.33 2.95 1.20
C ASN A 233 21.89 4.31 1.65
N ASN A 234 21.04 5.14 2.27
CA ASN A 234 21.35 6.47 2.77
C ASN A 234 20.41 6.81 3.94
N SER A 235 20.92 7.47 4.99
CA SER A 235 20.15 7.90 6.17
C SER A 235 18.91 8.73 5.84
N ALA A 236 18.90 9.48 4.73
CA ALA A 236 17.77 10.29 4.29
C ALA A 236 16.49 9.48 4.08
N GLY A 237 16.59 8.15 3.90
CA GLY A 237 15.45 7.25 3.82
C GLY A 237 14.58 7.24 5.07
N ILE A 238 15.13 7.62 6.23
CA ILE A 238 14.39 7.66 7.50
C ILE A 238 13.15 8.57 7.42
N PHE A 239 13.21 9.62 6.59
CA PHE A 239 12.07 10.49 6.36
C PHE A 239 10.87 9.76 5.73
N GLN A 240 11.09 8.86 4.76
CA GLN A 240 10.00 8.05 4.21
C GLN A 240 9.42 7.10 5.27
N VAL A 241 10.32 6.51 6.07
CA VAL A 241 9.93 5.59 7.15
C VAL A 241 9.05 6.31 8.17
N GLU A 242 9.42 7.52 8.58
CA GLU A 242 8.66 8.30 9.57
C GLU A 242 7.34 8.85 8.97
N GLU A 243 7.46 9.60 7.87
CA GLU A 243 6.36 10.39 7.30
C GLU A 243 5.36 9.58 6.47
N THR A 244 5.66 8.32 6.15
CA THR A 244 4.74 7.48 5.36
C THR A 244 4.33 6.23 6.11
N LEU A 245 5.29 5.43 6.58
CA LEU A 245 5.00 4.15 7.23
C LEU A 245 4.66 4.30 8.72
N THR A 246 5.56 4.90 9.49
CA THR A 246 5.49 4.94 10.95
C THR A 246 4.27 5.71 11.44
N LYS A 247 3.95 6.85 10.79
CA LYS A 247 2.72 7.59 11.11
C LYS A 247 1.46 6.72 11.00
N LYS A 248 1.39 5.82 10.00
CA LYS A 248 0.22 4.94 9.77
C LYS A 248 0.17 3.80 10.76
N VAL A 249 1.31 3.30 11.22
CA VAL A 249 1.37 2.36 12.34
C VAL A 249 0.89 3.02 13.64
N LEU A 250 1.38 4.22 13.95
CA LEU A 250 1.09 4.91 15.20
C LEU A 250 -0.36 5.39 15.32
N LYS A 251 -0.96 5.82 14.21
CA LYS A 251 -2.32 6.39 14.12
C LYS A 251 -3.37 5.40 13.61
N SER A 252 -3.11 4.10 13.76
CA SER A 252 -4.09 3.06 13.44
C SER A 252 -4.20 2.04 14.57
N PRO A 253 -5.24 1.18 14.54
CA PRO A 253 -5.38 0.08 15.49
C PRO A 253 -4.24 -0.95 15.44
N LEU A 254 -3.31 -0.84 14.49
CA LEU A 254 -2.14 -1.72 14.37
C LEU A 254 -0.96 -1.36 15.27
N ARG A 255 -0.99 -0.20 15.94
CA ARG A 255 0.09 0.23 16.84
C ARG A 255 0.60 -0.83 17.83
N PRO A 256 -0.23 -1.65 18.50
CA PRO A 256 0.27 -2.69 19.41
C PRO A 256 0.77 -3.95 18.71
N TYR A 257 0.53 -4.11 17.41
CA TYR A 257 0.79 -5.34 16.68
C TYR A 257 1.93 -5.26 15.65
N VAL A 258 2.37 -4.05 15.32
CA VAL A 258 3.38 -3.79 14.29
C VAL A 258 4.56 -3.04 14.90
N THR A 259 5.77 -3.52 14.62
CA THR A 259 7.01 -2.79 14.88
C THR A 259 7.71 -2.47 13.56
N VAL A 260 8.44 -1.35 13.52
CA VAL A 260 9.18 -0.90 12.34
C VAL A 260 10.65 -0.80 12.70
N VAL A 261 11.51 -1.46 11.92
CA VAL A 261 12.96 -1.44 12.10
C VAL A 261 13.58 -0.86 10.84
N ALA A 262 14.22 0.31 10.96
CA ALA A 262 14.96 0.92 9.86
C ALA A 262 16.46 0.76 10.08
N MET A 263 17.17 0.30 9.06
CA MET A 263 18.61 0.03 9.12
C MET A 263 19.31 0.47 7.83
N THR A 264 20.59 0.81 7.93
CA THR A 264 21.50 0.96 6.78
C THR A 264 22.37 -0.28 6.67
N ASP A 265 22.82 -0.63 5.45
CA ASP A 265 23.69 -1.80 5.25
C ASP A 265 24.98 -1.67 6.05
N GLY A 266 25.08 -2.46 7.11
CA GLY A 266 26.14 -2.41 8.11
C GLY A 266 27.17 -3.49 7.91
N GLU A 267 28.26 -3.14 7.21
CA GLU A 267 29.64 -3.50 7.57
C GLU A 267 30.59 -2.65 6.71
N GLY A 268 30.89 -1.44 7.19
CA GLY A 268 31.85 -0.49 6.60
C GLY A 268 31.29 0.69 5.79
N GLY A 269 29.97 0.78 5.58
CA GLY A 269 29.35 1.64 4.56
C GLY A 269 29.13 3.11 4.94
N GLN A 270 29.66 4.03 4.13
CA GLN A 270 29.23 5.42 4.11
C GLN A 270 27.86 5.52 3.39
N ASP A 271 27.02 6.46 3.82
CA ASP A 271 25.80 6.82 3.11
C ASP A 271 26.07 7.07 1.61
N GLN A 272 25.33 6.40 0.73
CA GLN A 272 25.45 6.63 -0.70
C GLN A 272 25.01 8.06 -1.03
N ARG A 273 25.86 8.82 -1.72
CA ARG A 273 25.52 10.19 -2.13
C ARG A 273 24.41 10.15 -3.18
N ILE A 274 23.23 10.71 -2.86
CA ILE A 274 22.09 10.79 -3.80
C ILE A 274 22.17 12.05 -4.66
N VAL A 275 22.56 13.18 -4.07
CA VAL A 275 22.65 14.48 -4.76
C VAL A 275 23.95 15.18 -4.35
N HIS A 276 24.65 15.77 -5.31
CA HIS A 276 25.90 16.51 -5.07
C HIS A 276 25.65 17.99 -4.80
N ARG A 277 24.80 18.62 -5.63
CA ARG A 277 24.47 20.04 -5.55
C ARG A 277 23.10 20.26 -6.18
N VAL A 278 22.35 21.20 -5.60
CA VAL A 278 21.09 21.70 -6.14
C VAL A 278 21.10 23.22 -6.11
N ARG A 279 20.33 23.82 -6.99
CA ARG A 279 20.04 25.27 -7.00
C ARG A 279 18.55 25.51 -7.14
N LEU A 280 18.09 26.69 -6.73
CA LEU A 280 16.71 27.12 -6.95
C LEU A 280 16.45 27.26 -8.47
N HIS A 281 15.32 26.74 -8.94
CA HIS A 281 14.88 26.95 -10.32
C HIS A 281 14.62 28.45 -10.57
N GLU A 282 14.98 28.96 -11.74
CA GLU A 282 14.96 30.41 -12.02
C GLU A 282 13.55 31.01 -12.02
N THR A 283 12.54 30.21 -12.35
CA THR A 283 11.14 30.65 -12.50
C THR A 283 10.11 29.79 -11.76
N GLU A 284 10.52 28.71 -11.11
CA GLU A 284 9.59 27.73 -10.49
C GLU A 284 9.97 27.52 -9.02
N ASP A 285 8.99 27.24 -8.17
CA ASP A 285 9.21 27.01 -6.74
C ASP A 285 9.68 25.57 -6.47
N ARG A 286 10.87 25.24 -6.97
CA ARG A 286 11.52 23.93 -6.78
C ARG A 286 13.03 24.00 -6.93
N PHE A 287 13.72 22.97 -6.43
CA PHE A 287 15.13 22.75 -6.71
C PHE A 287 15.35 22.04 -8.06
N VAL A 288 16.49 22.32 -8.67
CA VAL A 288 17.05 21.57 -9.82
C VAL A 288 18.50 21.15 -9.54
N LEU A 289 18.97 20.11 -10.24
CA LEU A 289 20.38 19.71 -10.21
C LEU A 289 21.24 20.84 -10.78
N ASP A 290 22.42 21.04 -10.17
CA ASP A 290 23.43 22.03 -10.56
C ASP A 290 24.81 21.34 -10.71
#